data_AF-A0A0J6WC72-F1
#
_entry.id   AF-A0A0J6WC72-F1
#
_cell.length_a   1.000
_cell.length_b   1.000
_cell.length_c   1.000
_cell.angle_alpha   90.00
_cell.angle_beta   90.00
_cell.angle_gamma   90.00
#
_symmetry.space_group_name_H-M   'P 1'
#
loop_
_entity.id
_entity.type
_entity.pdbx_description
1 polymer ?
#
loop_
_entity_poly.entity_id
_entity_poly.type
_entity_poly.pdbx_seq_one_letter_code
_entity_poly.pdbx_strand_id
1 'polypeptide(L)'
;MSVLFIAERSRRASAGLSGLSMVAGDGVSFSEDPPFLYSDSPAEARRVALVSGGGAGHEPMHGGFVGRGGLDAACPGEIFTSPHNRQIYAACSRVARPDGVLQIVKNYTGDVLNFNIAAERLRADGIPVEQVLVDDDWGSRDAGKVGRRGTAATVIVEKVLGAAADDGMSLTDLAALGRDIVARSRTVAIAAEAHRSPGDGGRAFEVRPDSLEFGVGIHGEPARESIDAADLDGLVGTMVDALTADLSVPDGVLVLVNGLGGTGQLELLHVGDAAARALTDRGLTVRSLVVGAYCTALDMRGVSLTVVDADPAWLPHWYADHGTPGLPRPRPFPGIRTLRGVASDDDASEAASPWLQDVASRTERLRDRFNALDQAAGDGDFGDNLSAGIGHAVRRGDGDDDVVADLGHLADAFLDDVGGSSGPLLGLVFGGVSSRAEDSRSEGLSGAVLAGLADALTAVQRAGGAEPGDRTLVDPLAAIVEDARTRGVTALDEASVLAGIAAAASTADMVAGRGRAAYVGERAIGQPDAGAVAIAWLAALLWQTVGGGSAAVDDALADLLPEA
;
A
#
# COMPACT_ATOMS: atom_id res chain seq x y z
N MET A 1 12.00 24.27 -4.93
CA MET A 1 12.94 23.11 -4.94
C MET A 1 12.13 21.89 -5.32
N SER A 2 12.65 21.03 -6.20
CA SER A 2 11.98 19.78 -6.55
C SER A 2 11.91 18.87 -5.32
N VAL A 3 10.73 18.33 -5.01
CA VAL A 3 10.55 17.29 -3.99
C VAL A 3 10.94 15.90 -4.50
N LEU A 4 11.21 15.76 -5.80
CA LEU A 4 11.73 14.54 -6.40
C LEU A 4 13.24 14.41 -6.15
N PHE A 5 13.67 13.25 -5.66
CA PHE A 5 15.07 12.88 -5.48
C PHE A 5 15.72 12.45 -6.81
N ILE A 6 15.72 13.35 -7.80
CA ILE A 6 16.22 13.10 -9.14
C ILE A 6 17.39 14.04 -9.45
N ALA A 7 18.35 13.57 -10.25
CA ALA A 7 19.45 14.37 -10.76
C ALA A 7 18.98 15.65 -11.50
N GLU A 8 19.93 16.54 -11.78
CA GLU A 8 19.68 17.73 -12.60
C GLU A 8 19.08 17.37 -13.96
N ARG A 9 18.32 18.32 -14.54
CA ARG A 9 17.45 18.08 -15.70
C ARG A 9 18.15 17.40 -16.88
N SER A 10 19.42 17.70 -17.16
CA SER A 10 20.19 17.15 -18.28
C SER A 10 20.69 15.71 -18.07
N ARG A 11 20.54 15.14 -16.86
CA ARG A 11 21.07 13.81 -16.51
C ARG A 11 20.03 12.88 -15.89
N ARG A 12 18.74 13.22 -15.93
CA ARG A 12 17.70 12.48 -15.19
C ARG A 12 17.63 11.01 -15.61
N ALA A 13 17.43 10.77 -16.91
CA ALA A 13 17.34 9.42 -17.46
C ALA A 13 18.69 8.70 -17.41
N SER A 14 19.78 9.36 -17.81
CA SER A 14 21.12 8.75 -17.87
C SER A 14 21.68 8.37 -16.49
N ALA A 15 21.42 9.16 -15.44
CA ALA A 15 21.80 8.82 -14.07
C ALA A 15 21.04 7.58 -13.55
N GLY A 16 19.74 7.48 -13.87
CA GLY A 16 18.94 6.30 -13.56
C GLY A 16 19.48 5.03 -14.22
N LEU A 17 19.82 5.11 -15.52
CA LEU A 17 20.44 4.00 -16.24
C LEU A 17 21.80 3.60 -15.65
N SER A 18 22.65 4.57 -15.32
CA SER A 18 23.95 4.34 -14.69
C SER A 18 23.80 3.65 -13.32
N GLY A 19 22.85 4.10 -12.50
CA GLY A 19 22.55 3.44 -11.22
C GLY A 19 22.04 2.01 -11.41
N LEU A 20 21.21 1.78 -12.42
CA LEU A 20 20.67 0.45 -12.70
C LEU A 20 21.73 -0.54 -13.19
N SER A 21 22.73 -0.12 -13.99
CA SER A 21 23.83 -1.02 -14.37
C SER A 21 24.66 -1.44 -13.17
N MET A 22 24.82 -0.56 -12.16
CA MET A 22 25.49 -0.92 -10.91
C MET A 22 24.71 -1.95 -10.08
N VAL A 23 23.37 -1.97 -10.16
CA VAL A 23 22.52 -2.95 -9.46
C VAL A 23 22.40 -4.26 -10.23
N ALA A 24 22.46 -4.22 -11.56
CA ALA A 24 22.31 -5.39 -12.43
C ALA A 24 23.50 -6.37 -12.38
N GLY A 25 24.68 -5.92 -11.91
CA GLY A 25 25.90 -6.73 -11.81
C GLY A 25 26.62 -6.92 -13.15
N ASP A 26 27.57 -7.86 -13.19
CA ASP A 26 28.57 -8.01 -14.27
C ASP A 26 28.02 -8.37 -15.68
N GLY A 27 26.70 -8.50 -15.83
CA GLY A 27 26.04 -8.88 -17.08
C GLY A 27 25.44 -7.72 -17.89
N VAL A 28 25.37 -6.50 -17.32
CA VAL A 28 24.70 -5.34 -17.93
C VAL A 28 25.61 -4.12 -17.89
N SER A 29 25.81 -3.50 -19.04
CA SER A 29 26.64 -2.31 -19.20
C SER A 29 25.81 -1.10 -19.62
N PHE A 30 26.36 0.09 -19.34
CA PHE A 30 25.78 1.39 -19.68
C PHE A 30 26.66 2.11 -20.72
N SER A 31 26.05 2.54 -21.82
CA SER A 31 26.65 3.49 -22.76
C SER A 31 26.22 4.90 -22.38
N GLU A 32 27.15 5.87 -22.35
CA GLU A 32 26.83 7.25 -21.93
C GLU A 32 26.40 8.16 -23.09
N ASP A 33 27.00 8.03 -24.28
CA ASP A 33 26.63 8.80 -25.48
C ASP A 33 26.60 7.92 -26.74
N PRO A 34 25.40 7.63 -27.30
CA PRO A 34 24.09 7.95 -26.72
C PRO A 34 23.77 7.08 -25.48
N PRO A 35 22.90 7.53 -24.55
CA PRO A 35 22.63 6.80 -23.32
C PRO A 35 21.79 5.54 -23.57
N PHE A 36 22.24 4.35 -23.17
CA PHE A 36 21.41 3.13 -23.17
C PHE A 36 22.04 2.02 -22.32
N LEU A 37 21.22 1.05 -21.89
CA LEU A 37 21.68 -0.18 -21.25
C LEU A 37 21.73 -1.32 -22.26
N TYR A 38 22.70 -2.21 -22.11
CA TYR A 38 22.80 -3.42 -22.92
C TYR A 38 23.38 -4.59 -22.14
N SER A 39 22.99 -5.80 -22.52
CA SER A 39 23.49 -7.06 -21.96
C SER A 39 24.81 -7.45 -22.62
N ASP A 40 25.82 -7.74 -21.81
CA ASP A 40 27.10 -8.30 -22.24
C ASP A 40 27.14 -9.84 -22.14
N SER A 41 26.13 -10.44 -21.52
CA SER A 41 26.04 -11.88 -21.28
C SER A 41 24.73 -12.48 -21.82
N PRO A 42 24.50 -12.44 -23.15
CA PRO A 42 23.34 -13.10 -23.75
C PRO A 42 23.43 -14.62 -23.61
N ALA A 43 22.29 -15.31 -23.71
CA ALA A 43 22.28 -16.78 -23.77
C ALA A 43 23.00 -17.30 -25.01
N GLU A 44 23.60 -18.49 -24.93
CA GLU A 44 24.39 -19.08 -26.04
C GLU A 44 23.55 -19.30 -27.31
N ALA A 45 22.29 -19.72 -27.14
CA ALA A 45 21.37 -19.94 -28.26
C ALA A 45 20.71 -18.65 -28.77
N ARG A 46 20.99 -17.48 -28.17
CA ARG A 46 20.39 -16.19 -28.56
C ARG A 46 20.82 -15.78 -29.97
N ARG A 47 19.93 -15.93 -30.94
CA ARG A 47 20.16 -15.63 -32.37
C ARG A 47 19.62 -14.27 -32.83
N VAL A 48 18.63 -13.74 -32.12
CA VAL A 48 17.94 -12.47 -32.38
C VAL A 48 18.08 -11.59 -31.16
N ALA A 49 18.43 -10.32 -31.35
CA ALA A 49 18.45 -9.36 -30.24
C ALA A 49 17.05 -8.77 -29.99
N LEU A 50 16.69 -8.59 -28.72
CA LEU A 50 15.48 -7.86 -28.33
C LEU A 50 15.84 -6.48 -27.80
N VAL A 51 15.22 -5.45 -28.37
CA VAL A 51 15.43 -4.05 -27.98
C VAL A 51 14.10 -3.37 -27.71
N SER A 52 14.02 -2.64 -26.60
CA SER A 52 12.85 -1.84 -26.23
C SER A 52 13.27 -0.47 -25.69
N GLY A 53 12.30 0.38 -25.40
CA GLY A 53 12.53 1.75 -24.93
C GLY A 53 11.26 2.61 -24.91
N GLY A 54 11.46 3.90 -24.74
CA GLY A 54 10.40 4.91 -24.59
C GLY A 54 10.84 6.01 -23.62
N GLY A 55 9.93 6.84 -23.13
CA GLY A 55 10.26 7.79 -22.07
C GLY A 55 10.79 7.12 -20.81
N ALA A 56 11.68 7.80 -20.08
CA ALA A 56 12.01 7.41 -18.70
C ALA A 56 10.84 7.74 -17.74
N GLY A 57 10.90 7.26 -16.51
CA GLY A 57 9.84 7.47 -15.50
C GLY A 57 8.85 6.31 -15.36
N HIS A 58 9.17 5.16 -15.96
CA HIS A 58 8.41 3.92 -15.88
C HIS A 58 9.20 2.78 -15.22
N GLU A 59 10.29 3.09 -14.52
CA GLU A 59 11.19 2.12 -13.94
C GLU A 59 10.43 1.12 -13.02
N PRO A 60 10.76 -0.19 -13.08
CA PRO A 60 11.93 -0.78 -13.73
C PRO A 60 11.83 -0.90 -15.27
N MET A 61 10.68 -0.67 -15.89
CA MET A 61 10.55 -0.72 -17.35
C MET A 61 11.33 0.43 -18.03
N HIS A 62 12.13 0.21 -19.07
CA HIS A 62 12.60 -1.07 -19.64
C HIS A 62 13.97 -1.48 -19.15
N GLY A 63 14.74 -0.55 -18.57
CA GLY A 63 16.14 -0.79 -18.22
C GLY A 63 16.31 -2.00 -17.32
N GLY A 64 15.41 -2.17 -16.35
CA GLY A 64 15.45 -3.26 -15.39
C GLY A 64 15.19 -4.63 -16.02
N PHE A 65 14.77 -4.67 -17.28
CA PHE A 65 14.50 -5.89 -18.02
C PHE A 65 15.65 -6.29 -18.95
N VAL A 66 16.77 -5.57 -18.93
CA VAL A 66 17.99 -5.94 -19.66
C VAL A 66 18.72 -7.07 -18.96
N GLY A 67 19.11 -8.09 -19.72
CA GLY A 67 19.83 -9.27 -19.24
C GLY A 67 19.28 -10.58 -19.79
N ARG A 68 19.91 -11.71 -19.44
CA ARG A 68 19.47 -13.06 -19.85
C ARG A 68 18.01 -13.30 -19.44
N GLY A 69 17.21 -13.89 -20.34
CA GLY A 69 15.78 -14.10 -20.18
C GLY A 69 14.91 -12.84 -20.43
N GLY A 70 15.52 -11.71 -20.79
CA GLY A 70 14.85 -10.44 -21.07
C GLY A 70 15.37 -9.76 -22.34
N LEU A 71 15.61 -8.45 -22.24
CA LEU A 71 16.08 -7.60 -23.33
C LEU A 71 17.61 -7.67 -23.50
N ASP A 72 18.08 -7.55 -24.74
CA ASP A 72 19.50 -7.32 -25.03
C ASP A 72 19.87 -5.85 -24.84
N ALA A 73 18.95 -4.91 -25.09
CA ALA A 73 19.16 -3.49 -24.80
C ALA A 73 17.86 -2.75 -24.48
N ALA A 74 17.99 -1.70 -23.67
CA ALA A 74 16.92 -0.75 -23.38
C ALA A 74 17.41 0.68 -23.60
N CYS A 75 16.63 1.48 -24.30
CA CYS A 75 16.97 2.85 -24.67
C CYS A 75 15.91 3.85 -24.17
N PRO A 76 15.81 4.13 -22.86
CA PRO A 76 14.89 5.16 -22.40
C PRO A 76 15.40 6.56 -22.78
N GLY A 77 14.49 7.40 -23.25
CA GLY A 77 14.72 8.82 -23.53
C GLY A 77 14.62 9.67 -22.25
N GLU A 78 14.35 10.96 -22.40
CA GLU A 78 14.03 11.82 -21.25
C GLU A 78 12.72 11.38 -20.58
N ILE A 79 12.43 11.90 -19.38
CA ILE A 79 11.21 11.54 -18.64
C ILE A 79 9.98 11.81 -19.53
N PHE A 80 9.18 10.75 -19.74
CA PHE A 80 7.98 10.73 -20.59
C PHE A 80 8.17 11.21 -22.03
N THR A 81 9.41 11.14 -22.55
CA THR A 81 9.74 11.54 -23.91
C THR A 81 10.48 10.41 -24.62
N SER A 82 9.96 9.97 -25.77
CA SER A 82 10.60 8.95 -26.62
C SER A 82 12.11 9.20 -26.79
N PRO A 83 12.95 8.14 -26.78
CA PRO A 83 14.34 8.25 -27.20
C PRO A 83 14.41 8.72 -28.66
N HIS A 84 15.49 9.42 -29.01
CA HIS A 84 15.71 9.85 -30.38
C HIS A 84 16.19 8.66 -31.25
N ASN A 85 15.82 8.60 -32.53
CA ASN A 85 16.18 7.48 -33.41
C ASN A 85 17.70 7.14 -33.47
N ARG A 86 18.62 8.11 -33.27
CA ARG A 86 20.08 7.83 -33.16
C ARG A 86 20.44 6.92 -31.97
N GLN A 87 19.74 7.03 -30.84
CA GLN A 87 19.99 6.26 -29.63
C GLN A 87 19.47 4.84 -29.82
N ILE A 88 18.25 4.70 -30.34
CA ILE A 88 17.65 3.41 -30.70
C ILE A 88 18.54 2.68 -31.71
N TYR A 89 18.96 3.37 -32.78
CA TYR A 89 19.86 2.83 -33.79
C TYR A 89 21.16 2.34 -33.17
N ALA A 90 21.83 3.17 -32.35
CA ALA A 90 23.09 2.79 -31.70
C ALA A 90 22.95 1.58 -30.76
N ALA A 91 21.87 1.54 -29.96
CA ALA A 91 21.58 0.41 -29.09
C ALA A 91 21.36 -0.87 -29.91
N CYS A 92 20.50 -0.83 -30.93
CA CYS A 92 20.24 -1.96 -31.82
C CYS A 92 21.51 -2.44 -32.52
N SER A 93 22.31 -1.54 -33.10
CA SER A 93 23.57 -1.90 -33.76
C SER A 93 24.57 -2.53 -32.78
N ARG A 94 24.61 -2.07 -31.52
CA ARG A 94 25.52 -2.60 -30.49
C ARG A 94 25.19 -4.04 -30.10
N VAL A 95 23.91 -4.42 -30.13
CA VAL A 95 23.45 -5.74 -29.68
C VAL A 95 22.98 -6.65 -30.79
N ALA A 96 22.91 -6.18 -32.04
CA ALA A 96 22.47 -6.97 -33.18
C ALA A 96 23.13 -8.35 -33.23
N ARG A 97 22.32 -9.35 -33.56
CA ARG A 97 22.71 -10.76 -33.64
C ARG A 97 22.64 -11.24 -35.09
N PRO A 98 23.18 -12.42 -35.42
CA PRO A 98 23.22 -12.91 -36.79
C PRO A 98 21.85 -12.92 -37.50
N ASP A 99 20.77 -13.16 -36.76
CA ASP A 99 19.42 -13.26 -37.32
C ASP A 99 18.60 -11.96 -37.15
N GLY A 100 19.24 -10.87 -36.68
CA GLY A 100 18.68 -9.52 -36.65
C GLY A 100 18.25 -9.03 -35.26
N VAL A 101 17.33 -8.06 -35.26
CA VAL A 101 16.80 -7.37 -34.09
C VAL A 101 15.27 -7.34 -34.13
N LEU A 102 14.63 -7.74 -33.03
CA LEU A 102 13.21 -7.48 -32.80
C LEU A 102 13.07 -6.26 -31.90
N GLN A 103 12.36 -5.24 -32.37
CA GLN A 103 12.00 -4.08 -31.55
C GLN A 103 10.63 -4.30 -30.93
N ILE A 104 10.53 -4.11 -29.61
CA ILE A 104 9.27 -4.12 -28.88
C ILE A 104 8.94 -2.66 -28.57
N VAL A 105 7.80 -2.18 -29.07
CA VAL A 105 7.47 -0.75 -29.10
C VAL A 105 6.11 -0.53 -28.46
N LYS A 106 6.03 0.32 -27.44
CA LYS A 106 4.74 0.75 -26.88
C LYS A 106 4.06 1.72 -27.84
N ASN A 107 2.74 1.62 -28.02
CA ASN A 107 2.04 2.44 -28.99
C ASN A 107 1.82 3.89 -28.49
N TYR A 108 2.89 4.69 -28.58
CA TYR A 108 2.87 6.14 -28.48
C TYR A 108 3.50 6.74 -29.74
N THR A 109 2.91 7.81 -30.26
CA THR A 109 3.32 8.42 -31.54
C THR A 109 4.81 8.70 -31.63
N GLY A 110 5.41 9.23 -30.55
CA GLY A 110 6.84 9.52 -30.49
C GLY A 110 7.71 8.26 -30.57
N ASP A 111 7.33 7.22 -29.83
CA ASP A 111 8.03 5.93 -29.80
C ASP A 111 7.95 5.27 -31.19
N VAL A 112 6.74 5.12 -31.73
CA VAL A 112 6.50 4.51 -33.05
C VAL A 112 7.31 5.21 -34.13
N LEU A 113 7.30 6.55 -34.18
CA LEU A 113 8.04 7.31 -35.19
C LEU A 113 9.55 7.08 -35.07
N ASN A 114 10.12 7.21 -33.87
CA ASN A 114 11.57 7.10 -33.69
C ASN A 114 12.09 5.67 -33.90
N PHE A 115 11.35 4.65 -33.44
CA PHE A 115 11.71 3.25 -33.67
C PHE A 115 11.61 2.88 -35.16
N ASN A 116 10.59 3.38 -35.88
CA ASN A 116 10.47 3.14 -37.33
C ASN A 116 11.65 3.74 -38.12
N ILE A 117 12.02 4.99 -37.84
CA ILE A 117 13.19 5.63 -38.47
C ILE A 117 14.46 4.84 -38.16
N ALA A 118 14.64 4.37 -36.91
CA ALA A 118 15.79 3.54 -36.55
C ALA A 118 15.78 2.19 -37.30
N ALA A 119 14.62 1.54 -37.44
CA ALA A 119 14.47 0.29 -38.17
C ALA A 119 14.79 0.45 -39.67
N GLU A 120 14.36 1.53 -40.32
CA GLU A 120 14.72 1.82 -41.71
C GLU A 120 16.23 1.97 -41.89
N ARG A 121 16.90 2.67 -40.96
CA ARG A 121 18.35 2.83 -40.96
C ARG A 121 19.08 1.49 -40.77
N LEU A 122 18.68 0.68 -39.80
CA LEU A 122 19.25 -0.65 -39.55
C LEU A 122 19.10 -1.57 -40.78
N ARG A 123 17.93 -1.55 -41.43
CA ARG A 123 17.69 -2.33 -42.65
C ARG A 123 18.56 -1.83 -43.82
N ALA A 124 18.77 -0.51 -43.94
CA ALA A 124 19.69 0.05 -44.93
C ALA A 124 21.14 -0.41 -44.71
N ASP A 125 21.53 -0.66 -43.46
CA ASP A 125 22.83 -1.22 -43.09
C ASP A 125 22.88 -2.77 -43.12
N GLY A 126 21.81 -3.41 -43.62
CA GLY A 126 21.75 -4.86 -43.82
C GLY A 126 21.40 -5.66 -42.57
N ILE A 127 20.95 -5.02 -41.48
CA ILE A 127 20.49 -5.69 -40.26
C ILE A 127 18.98 -5.98 -40.40
N PRO A 128 18.54 -7.26 -40.37
CA PRO A 128 17.12 -7.58 -40.37
C PRO A 128 16.43 -7.02 -39.12
N VAL A 129 15.27 -6.39 -39.31
CA VAL A 129 14.48 -5.84 -38.21
C VAL A 129 13.00 -6.17 -38.38
N GLU A 130 12.39 -6.71 -37.33
CA GLU A 130 10.95 -6.82 -37.15
C GLU A 130 10.49 -5.98 -35.95
N GLN A 131 9.18 -5.74 -35.85
CA GLN A 131 8.60 -4.98 -34.75
C GLN A 131 7.34 -5.65 -34.19
N VAL A 132 7.20 -5.57 -32.87
CA VAL A 132 5.98 -5.85 -32.11
C VAL A 132 5.49 -4.53 -31.51
N LEU A 133 4.33 -4.08 -31.95
CA LEU A 133 3.66 -2.91 -31.39
C LEU A 133 2.73 -3.40 -30.26
N VAL A 134 2.89 -2.85 -29.07
CA VAL A 134 2.06 -3.17 -27.90
C VAL A 134 0.99 -2.10 -27.73
N ASP A 135 -0.27 -2.49 -27.78
CA ASP A 135 -1.45 -1.63 -27.75
C ASP A 135 -2.55 -2.18 -26.80
N ASP A 136 -2.16 -2.61 -25.60
CA ASP A 136 -3.00 -3.36 -24.65
C ASP A 136 -4.01 -2.50 -23.86
N ASP A 137 -3.85 -1.18 -23.83
CA ASP A 137 -4.63 -0.32 -22.95
C ASP A 137 -6.10 -0.17 -23.38
N TRP A 138 -6.99 -0.71 -22.57
CA TRP A 138 -8.44 -0.60 -22.70
C TRP A 138 -8.95 0.82 -22.43
N GLY A 139 -8.27 1.59 -21.58
CA GLY A 139 -8.64 2.97 -21.26
C GLY A 139 -8.61 3.91 -22.48
N SER A 140 -7.85 3.54 -23.52
CA SER A 140 -7.75 4.27 -24.79
C SER A 140 -8.39 3.54 -25.97
N ARG A 141 -9.34 2.62 -25.73
CA ARG A 141 -10.05 1.86 -26.77
C ARG A 141 -10.65 2.70 -27.90
N ASP A 142 -11.14 3.91 -27.60
CA ASP A 142 -11.71 4.81 -28.61
C ASP A 142 -10.72 5.90 -29.08
N ALA A 143 -9.42 5.60 -29.14
CA ALA A 143 -8.39 6.54 -29.59
C ALA A 143 -8.38 6.77 -31.12
N GLY A 144 -9.21 6.07 -31.88
CA GLY A 144 -9.33 6.26 -33.33
C GLY A 144 -8.08 5.81 -34.08
N LYS A 145 -7.59 6.63 -35.03
CA LYS A 145 -6.51 6.23 -35.95
C LYS A 145 -5.14 6.00 -35.30
N VAL A 146 -4.90 6.56 -34.12
CA VAL A 146 -3.63 6.35 -33.39
C VAL A 146 -3.58 5.00 -32.66
N GLY A 147 -4.73 4.33 -32.50
CA GLY A 147 -4.83 3.07 -31.77
C GLY A 147 -4.70 3.22 -30.25
N ARG A 148 -4.82 2.09 -29.54
CA ARG A 148 -4.71 2.02 -28.07
C ARG A 148 -3.27 2.23 -27.61
N ARG A 149 -3.08 2.79 -26.42
CA ARG A 149 -1.75 2.95 -25.81
C ARG A 149 -1.11 1.60 -25.46
N GLY A 150 0.21 1.55 -25.43
CA GLY A 150 0.96 0.42 -24.87
C GLY A 150 1.31 0.66 -23.40
N THR A 151 1.00 -0.28 -22.52
CA THR A 151 1.16 -0.15 -21.06
C THR A 151 1.73 -1.44 -20.43
N ALA A 152 1.15 -1.94 -19.35
CA ALA A 152 1.75 -2.96 -18.50
C ALA A 152 1.83 -4.36 -19.15
N ALA A 153 1.04 -4.67 -20.20
CA ALA A 153 1.23 -5.94 -20.94
C ALA A 153 2.61 -6.03 -21.61
N THR A 154 3.28 -4.89 -21.84
CA THR A 154 4.66 -4.87 -22.35
C THR A 154 5.62 -5.68 -21.47
N VAL A 155 5.39 -5.71 -20.15
CA VAL A 155 6.18 -6.52 -19.21
C VAL A 155 6.06 -8.01 -19.54
N ILE A 156 4.85 -8.48 -19.86
CA ILE A 156 4.57 -9.88 -20.21
C ILE A 156 5.19 -10.22 -21.57
N VAL A 157 5.01 -9.33 -22.54
CA VAL A 157 5.61 -9.47 -23.89
C VAL A 157 7.13 -9.59 -23.79
N GLU A 158 7.79 -8.70 -23.06
CA GLU A 158 9.25 -8.70 -22.92
C GLU A 158 9.76 -9.92 -22.16
N LYS A 159 9.03 -10.38 -21.12
CA LYS A 159 9.38 -11.60 -20.38
C LYS A 159 9.29 -12.86 -21.23
N VAL A 160 8.19 -13.02 -21.95
CA VAL A 160 7.93 -14.23 -22.77
C VAL A 160 8.85 -14.26 -23.98
N LEU A 161 8.99 -13.15 -24.70
CA LEU A 161 9.89 -13.06 -25.85
C LEU A 161 11.35 -13.19 -25.42
N GLY A 162 11.74 -12.62 -24.28
CA GLY A 162 13.09 -12.75 -23.74
C GLY A 162 13.49 -14.21 -23.51
N ALA A 163 12.61 -15.01 -22.91
CA ALA A 163 12.84 -16.43 -22.73
C ALA A 163 12.82 -17.20 -24.08
N ALA A 164 11.85 -16.93 -24.95
CA ALA A 164 11.76 -17.60 -26.26
C ALA A 164 12.97 -17.30 -27.17
N ALA A 165 13.52 -16.09 -27.11
CA ALA A 165 14.70 -15.71 -27.86
C ALA A 165 15.98 -16.35 -27.28
N ASP A 166 16.04 -16.60 -25.97
CA ASP A 166 17.12 -17.37 -25.34
C ASP A 166 17.15 -18.83 -25.79
N ASP A 167 16.00 -19.38 -26.21
CA ASP A 167 15.89 -20.72 -26.82
C ASP A 167 16.22 -20.73 -28.33
N GLY A 168 16.60 -19.58 -28.90
CA GLY A 168 17.05 -19.47 -30.29
C GLY A 168 15.94 -19.37 -31.32
N MET A 169 14.74 -18.97 -30.92
CA MET A 169 13.61 -18.75 -31.82
C MET A 169 13.94 -17.70 -32.90
N SER A 170 13.40 -17.89 -34.11
CA SER A 170 13.67 -17.03 -35.26
C SER A 170 13.03 -15.66 -35.12
N LEU A 171 13.54 -14.66 -35.87
CA LEU A 171 13.00 -13.29 -35.86
C LEU A 171 11.51 -13.24 -36.24
N THR A 172 11.12 -14.06 -37.23
CA THR A 172 9.73 -14.12 -37.70
C THR A 172 8.81 -14.74 -36.66
N ASP A 173 9.25 -15.83 -36.03
CA ASP A 173 8.45 -16.53 -35.02
C ASP A 173 8.32 -15.71 -33.73
N LEU A 174 9.38 -15.02 -33.31
CA LEU A 174 9.32 -14.09 -32.17
C LEU A 174 8.37 -12.92 -32.45
N ALA A 175 8.39 -12.36 -33.67
CA ALA A 175 7.46 -11.29 -34.04
C ALA A 175 6.00 -11.78 -34.07
N ALA A 176 5.76 -12.99 -34.55
CA ALA A 176 4.44 -13.61 -34.55
C ALA A 176 3.94 -13.88 -33.12
N LEU A 177 4.79 -14.47 -32.27
CA LEU A 177 4.49 -14.72 -30.86
C LEU A 177 4.18 -13.42 -30.11
N GLY A 178 4.97 -12.36 -30.31
CA GLY A 178 4.74 -11.08 -29.66
C GLY A 178 3.39 -10.46 -30.05
N ARG A 179 3.03 -10.52 -31.33
CA ARG A 179 1.73 -10.04 -31.82
C ARG A 179 0.56 -10.86 -31.26
N ASP A 180 0.72 -12.18 -31.14
CA ASP A 180 -0.29 -13.05 -30.52
C ASP A 180 -0.53 -12.69 -29.04
N ILE A 181 0.55 -12.52 -28.26
CA ILE A 181 0.44 -12.12 -26.85
C ILE A 181 -0.25 -10.75 -26.72
N VAL A 182 0.11 -9.77 -27.54
CA VAL A 182 -0.52 -8.44 -27.53
C VAL A 182 -2.01 -8.52 -27.84
N ALA A 183 -2.41 -9.29 -28.87
CA ALA A 183 -3.80 -9.43 -29.26
C ALA A 183 -4.68 -9.99 -28.11
N ARG A 184 -4.09 -10.87 -27.30
CA ARG A 184 -4.68 -11.53 -26.11
C ARG A 184 -4.62 -10.72 -24.82
N SER A 185 -3.98 -9.56 -24.83
CA SER A 185 -3.75 -8.74 -23.63
C SER A 185 -4.71 -7.56 -23.55
N ARG A 186 -5.23 -7.30 -22.35
CA ARG A 186 -5.94 -6.05 -22.02
C ARG A 186 -5.43 -5.49 -20.69
N THR A 187 -5.25 -4.18 -20.62
CA THR A 187 -4.87 -3.47 -19.40
C THR A 187 -5.78 -2.29 -19.15
N VAL A 188 -6.14 -2.02 -17.89
CA VAL A 188 -6.81 -0.78 -17.48
C VAL A 188 -6.18 -0.29 -16.19
N ALA A 189 -6.02 1.03 -16.10
CA ALA A 189 -5.37 1.69 -14.98
C ALA A 189 -6.35 2.65 -14.28
N ILE A 190 -6.25 2.75 -12.96
CA ILE A 190 -6.94 3.74 -12.14
C ILE A 190 -5.94 4.59 -11.37
N ALA A 191 -6.28 5.86 -11.13
CA ALA A 191 -5.47 6.73 -10.28
C ALA A 191 -6.32 7.61 -9.35
N ALA A 192 -5.91 7.67 -8.08
CA ALA A 192 -6.41 8.60 -7.07
C ALA A 192 -5.63 9.92 -7.05
N GLU A 193 -4.38 9.91 -7.54
CA GLU A 193 -3.56 11.12 -7.61
C GLU A 193 -2.54 11.02 -8.75
N ALA A 194 -2.40 12.09 -9.53
CA ALA A 194 -1.40 12.18 -10.59
C ALA A 194 0.03 12.18 -10.02
N HIS A 195 1.01 11.80 -10.84
CA HIS A 195 2.41 11.99 -10.47
C HIS A 195 2.79 13.47 -10.38
N ARG A 196 3.92 13.74 -9.73
CA ARG A 196 4.54 15.07 -9.70
C ARG A 196 5.29 15.35 -10.99
N SER A 197 4.89 16.43 -11.65
CA SER A 197 5.56 16.96 -12.83
C SER A 197 7.05 17.19 -12.54
N PRO A 198 7.97 16.59 -13.31
CA PRO A 198 9.39 16.82 -13.16
C PRO A 198 9.83 18.27 -13.45
N GLY A 199 8.94 19.09 -14.03
CA GLY A 199 9.21 20.49 -14.38
C GLY A 199 9.09 21.42 -13.18
N ASP A 200 7.93 21.42 -12.52
CA ASP A 200 7.55 22.36 -11.46
C ASP A 200 7.24 21.70 -10.11
N GLY A 201 7.12 20.37 -10.05
CA GLY A 201 6.82 19.59 -8.85
C GLY A 201 5.33 19.54 -8.46
N GLY A 202 4.46 20.21 -9.22
CA GLY A 202 3.00 20.14 -9.08
C GLY A 202 2.43 18.82 -9.60
N ARG A 203 1.14 18.56 -9.38
CA ARG A 203 0.46 17.37 -9.92
C ARG A 203 0.21 17.55 -11.42
N ALA A 204 0.45 16.50 -12.21
CA ALA A 204 0.33 16.56 -13.67
C ALA A 204 -1.10 16.84 -14.15
N PHE A 205 -2.10 16.40 -13.39
CA PHE A 205 -3.52 16.74 -13.52
C PHE A 205 -4.18 16.66 -12.14
N GLU A 206 -5.37 17.23 -12.01
CA GLU A 206 -6.16 17.22 -10.79
C GLU A 206 -7.14 16.05 -10.80
N VAL A 207 -7.25 15.35 -9.67
CA VAL A 207 -8.29 14.33 -9.41
C VAL A 207 -9.22 14.90 -8.35
N ARG A 208 -10.53 14.89 -8.61
CA ARG A 208 -11.51 15.40 -7.65
C ARG A 208 -11.50 14.52 -6.38
N PRO A 209 -11.70 15.09 -5.19
CA PRO A 209 -11.93 14.30 -3.97
C PRO A 209 -13.01 13.24 -4.17
N ASP A 210 -12.82 12.08 -3.54
CA ASP A 210 -13.71 10.91 -3.59
C ASP A 210 -13.97 10.35 -4.99
N SER A 211 -13.02 10.58 -5.92
CA SER A 211 -13.09 10.05 -7.28
C SER A 211 -11.77 9.42 -7.73
N LEU A 212 -11.85 8.63 -8.77
CA LEU A 212 -10.72 7.97 -9.42
C LEU A 212 -10.77 8.25 -10.92
N GLU A 213 -9.62 8.51 -11.52
CA GLU A 213 -9.47 8.53 -12.98
C GLU A 213 -9.44 7.11 -13.51
N PHE A 214 -10.38 6.73 -14.39
CA PHE A 214 -10.54 5.37 -14.91
C PHE A 214 -10.04 5.26 -16.37
N GLY A 215 -8.94 4.54 -16.56
CA GLY A 215 -8.23 4.45 -17.83
C GLY A 215 -7.13 5.50 -17.99
N VAL A 216 -6.44 5.88 -16.90
CA VAL A 216 -5.32 6.83 -16.92
C VAL A 216 -4.14 6.30 -17.76
N GLY A 217 -3.37 7.22 -18.36
CA GLY A 217 -2.13 6.86 -19.08
C GLY A 217 -0.90 6.79 -18.17
N ILE A 218 0.22 6.29 -18.70
CA ILE A 218 1.48 6.20 -17.94
C ILE A 218 2.29 7.50 -17.97
N HIS A 219 1.97 8.47 -18.83
CA HIS A 219 2.71 9.75 -18.94
C HIS A 219 1.96 10.93 -18.29
N GLY A 220 0.92 10.64 -17.50
CA GLY A 220 0.09 11.68 -16.88
C GLY A 220 -0.93 12.30 -17.82
N GLU A 221 -1.31 11.58 -18.89
CA GLU A 221 -2.52 11.94 -19.62
C GLU A 221 -3.74 11.66 -18.74
N PRO A 222 -4.65 12.64 -18.53
CA PRO A 222 -5.88 12.41 -17.78
C PRO A 222 -6.71 11.32 -18.46
N ALA A 223 -7.51 10.61 -17.67
CA ALA A 223 -8.42 9.65 -18.25
C ALA A 223 -9.56 10.37 -18.98
N ARG A 224 -10.32 9.61 -19.78
CA ARG A 224 -11.55 10.13 -20.40
C ARG A 224 -12.74 10.09 -19.45
N GLU A 225 -12.61 9.31 -18.39
CA GLU A 225 -13.68 8.95 -17.49
C GLU A 225 -13.16 9.06 -16.06
N SER A 226 -13.92 9.72 -15.20
CA SER A 226 -13.72 9.72 -13.75
C SER A 226 -14.89 8.97 -13.13
N ILE A 227 -14.60 8.06 -12.21
CA ILE A 227 -15.61 7.29 -11.46
C ILE A 227 -15.59 7.73 -10.00
N ASP A 228 -16.73 7.63 -9.32
CA ASP A 228 -16.76 7.79 -7.87
C ASP A 228 -16.00 6.64 -7.20
N ALA A 229 -15.34 6.93 -6.08
CA ALA A 229 -14.70 5.89 -5.28
C ALA A 229 -15.76 4.89 -4.80
N ALA A 230 -15.50 3.60 -4.99
CA ALA A 230 -16.31 2.49 -4.51
C ALA A 230 -15.51 1.66 -3.50
N ASP A 231 -16.15 0.69 -2.85
CA ASP A 231 -15.40 -0.34 -2.13
C ASP A 231 -14.46 -1.10 -3.08
N LEU A 232 -13.42 -1.72 -2.50
CA LEU A 232 -12.36 -2.38 -3.26
C LEU A 232 -12.90 -3.45 -4.21
N ASP A 233 -13.85 -4.27 -3.75
CA ASP A 233 -14.38 -5.39 -4.51
C ASP A 233 -15.21 -4.90 -5.71
N GLY A 234 -16.03 -3.87 -5.52
CA GLY A 234 -16.78 -3.22 -6.59
C GLY A 234 -15.87 -2.56 -7.64
N LEU A 235 -14.83 -1.87 -7.18
CA LEU A 235 -13.84 -1.22 -8.06
C LEU A 235 -13.07 -2.24 -8.90
N VAL A 236 -12.52 -3.28 -8.26
CA VAL A 236 -11.78 -4.33 -8.96
C VAL A 236 -12.70 -5.16 -9.86
N GLY A 237 -13.95 -5.42 -9.43
CA GLY A 237 -14.97 -6.04 -10.26
C GLY A 237 -15.21 -5.28 -11.56
N THR A 238 -15.33 -3.96 -11.48
CA THR A 238 -15.48 -3.07 -12.66
C THR A 238 -14.28 -3.16 -13.60
N MET A 239 -13.05 -3.19 -13.06
CA MET A 239 -11.83 -3.37 -13.86
C MET A 239 -11.83 -4.74 -14.54
N VAL A 240 -12.15 -5.82 -13.83
CA VAL A 240 -12.20 -7.18 -14.39
C VAL A 240 -13.24 -7.29 -15.51
N ASP A 241 -14.43 -6.71 -15.32
CA ASP A 241 -15.48 -6.71 -16.35
C ASP A 241 -15.02 -5.99 -17.62
N ALA A 242 -14.41 -4.81 -17.48
CA ALA A 242 -13.86 -4.06 -18.61
C ALA A 242 -12.83 -4.88 -19.41
N LEU A 243 -11.94 -5.60 -18.72
CA LEU A 243 -10.87 -6.36 -19.36
C LEU A 243 -11.34 -7.67 -19.98
N THR A 244 -12.35 -8.31 -19.41
CA THR A 244 -12.79 -9.66 -19.82
C THR A 244 -13.95 -9.65 -20.81
N ALA A 245 -14.69 -8.55 -20.95
CA ALA A 245 -15.85 -8.45 -21.84
C ALA A 245 -15.59 -8.91 -23.28
N ASP A 246 -14.41 -8.60 -23.82
CA ASP A 246 -14.02 -8.91 -25.21
C ASP A 246 -12.86 -9.93 -25.30
N LEU A 247 -12.54 -10.63 -24.20
CA LEU A 247 -11.48 -11.64 -24.18
C LEU A 247 -12.07 -13.06 -24.14
N SER A 248 -11.70 -13.87 -25.14
CA SER A 248 -11.89 -15.32 -25.09
C SER A 248 -10.71 -15.93 -24.33
N VAL A 249 -10.98 -16.61 -23.20
CA VAL A 249 -9.95 -17.12 -22.27
C VAL A 249 -10.11 -18.62 -21.97
N PRO A 250 -10.11 -19.49 -23.00
CA PRO A 250 -10.46 -20.91 -22.85
C PRO A 250 -9.51 -21.68 -21.93
N ASP A 251 -8.25 -21.27 -21.87
CA ASP A 251 -7.21 -21.91 -21.08
C ASP A 251 -6.92 -21.19 -19.77
N GLY A 252 -7.70 -20.16 -19.42
CA GLY A 252 -7.50 -19.33 -18.25
C GLY A 252 -6.64 -18.09 -18.52
N VAL A 253 -6.27 -17.38 -17.46
CA VAL A 253 -5.65 -16.04 -17.56
C VAL A 253 -4.35 -15.90 -16.78
N LEU A 254 -3.44 -15.10 -17.32
CA LEU A 254 -2.37 -14.46 -16.56
C LEU A 254 -2.87 -13.10 -16.06
N VAL A 255 -2.54 -12.79 -14.81
CA VAL A 255 -2.94 -11.53 -14.16
C VAL A 255 -1.69 -10.83 -13.67
N LEU A 256 -1.55 -9.56 -14.04
CA LEU A 256 -0.55 -8.65 -13.50
C LEU A 256 -1.26 -7.47 -12.84
N VAL A 257 -1.12 -7.36 -11.52
CA VAL A 257 -1.47 -6.17 -10.75
C VAL A 257 -0.23 -5.31 -10.64
N ASN A 258 -0.24 -4.20 -11.36
CA ASN A 258 0.91 -3.31 -11.50
C ASN A 258 0.65 -1.96 -10.82
N GLY A 259 1.43 -1.62 -9.80
CA GLY A 259 1.41 -0.30 -9.19
C GLY A 259 2.03 0.76 -10.10
N LEU A 260 1.42 1.95 -10.13
CA LEU A 260 1.90 3.08 -10.93
C LEU A 260 2.98 3.91 -10.22
N GLY A 261 3.48 3.43 -9.07
CA GLY A 261 4.64 3.93 -8.34
C GLY A 261 4.33 4.47 -6.95
N GLY A 262 3.20 5.17 -6.78
CA GLY A 262 2.76 5.67 -5.49
C GLY A 262 2.10 4.62 -4.59
N THR A 263 1.43 3.62 -5.15
CA THR A 263 0.59 2.67 -4.39
C THR A 263 1.44 1.69 -3.57
N GLY A 264 1.08 1.48 -2.30
CA GLY A 264 1.83 0.64 -1.36
C GLY A 264 1.67 -0.85 -1.63
N GLN A 265 2.65 -1.66 -1.22
CA GLN A 265 2.62 -3.12 -1.48
C GLN A 265 1.41 -3.82 -0.83
N LEU A 266 0.97 -3.38 0.35
CA LEU A 266 -0.21 -3.92 1.02
C LEU A 266 -1.48 -3.70 0.18
N GLU A 267 -1.68 -2.48 -0.33
CA GLU A 267 -2.79 -2.12 -1.20
C GLU A 267 -2.77 -2.95 -2.49
N LEU A 268 -1.61 -3.09 -3.12
CA LEU A 268 -1.48 -3.93 -4.33
C LEU A 268 -1.82 -5.40 -4.06
N LEU A 269 -1.48 -5.93 -2.87
CA LEU A 269 -1.85 -7.29 -2.49
C LEU A 269 -3.37 -7.43 -2.27
N HIS A 270 -4.03 -6.42 -1.68
CA HIS A 270 -5.50 -6.40 -1.58
C HIS A 270 -6.16 -6.38 -2.97
N VAL A 271 -5.67 -5.55 -3.89
CA VAL A 271 -6.14 -5.55 -5.29
C VAL A 271 -5.90 -6.91 -5.95
N GLY A 272 -4.77 -7.58 -5.66
CA GLY A 272 -4.47 -8.92 -6.15
C GLY A 272 -5.43 -10.00 -5.63
N ASP A 273 -5.76 -9.98 -4.34
CA ASP A 273 -6.76 -10.88 -3.75
C ASP A 273 -8.15 -10.64 -4.34
N ALA A 274 -8.60 -9.39 -4.38
CA ALA A 274 -9.87 -9.00 -4.98
C ALA A 274 -9.96 -9.40 -6.48
N ALA A 275 -8.89 -9.20 -7.25
CA ALA A 275 -8.85 -9.57 -8.67
C ALA A 275 -8.94 -11.09 -8.86
N ALA A 276 -8.21 -11.86 -8.05
CA ALA A 276 -8.25 -13.32 -8.10
C ALA A 276 -9.65 -13.87 -7.77
N ARG A 277 -10.32 -13.30 -6.75
CA ARG A 277 -11.71 -13.63 -6.39
C ARG A 277 -12.68 -13.25 -7.50
N ALA A 278 -12.64 -12.01 -7.96
CA ALA A 278 -13.51 -11.51 -9.01
C ALA A 278 -13.42 -12.34 -10.31
N LEU A 279 -12.21 -12.78 -10.70
CA LEU A 279 -12.01 -13.68 -11.84
C LEU A 279 -12.57 -15.09 -11.57
N THR A 280 -12.32 -15.64 -10.37
CA THR A 280 -12.80 -16.98 -9.99
C THR A 280 -14.33 -17.03 -9.92
N ASP A 281 -14.98 -15.99 -9.39
CA ASP A 281 -16.43 -15.88 -9.29
C ASP A 281 -17.10 -15.79 -10.67
N ARG A 282 -16.36 -15.27 -11.67
CA ARG A 282 -16.75 -15.27 -13.10
C ARG A 282 -16.45 -16.61 -13.79
N GLY A 283 -15.98 -17.62 -13.07
CA GLY A 283 -15.63 -18.94 -13.60
C GLY A 283 -14.32 -18.99 -14.38
N LEU A 284 -13.48 -17.96 -14.28
CA LEU A 284 -12.20 -17.89 -15.00
C LEU A 284 -11.08 -18.54 -14.19
N THR A 285 -10.28 -19.38 -14.86
CA THR A 285 -9.13 -20.02 -14.23
C THR A 285 -7.93 -19.08 -14.21
N VAL A 286 -7.46 -18.68 -13.03
CA VAL A 286 -6.21 -17.91 -12.90
C VAL A 286 -5.01 -18.85 -12.95
N ARG A 287 -4.12 -18.67 -13.94
CA ARG A 287 -2.89 -19.48 -14.12
C ARG A 287 -1.70 -18.88 -13.38
N SER A 288 -1.62 -17.57 -13.31
CA SER A 288 -0.55 -16.84 -12.65
C SER A 288 -1.10 -15.50 -12.18
N LEU A 289 -0.73 -15.11 -10.97
CA LEU A 289 -0.96 -13.78 -10.42
C LEU A 289 0.38 -13.18 -10.02
N VAL A 290 0.71 -12.03 -10.60
CA VAL A 290 1.90 -11.25 -10.28
C VAL A 290 1.45 -9.91 -9.72
N VAL A 291 2.03 -9.49 -8.60
CA VAL A 291 1.72 -8.23 -7.93
C VAL A 291 3.03 -7.48 -7.69
N GLY A 292 3.11 -6.21 -8.10
CA GLY A 292 4.29 -5.37 -7.87
C GLY A 292 4.26 -4.10 -8.71
N ALA A 293 5.38 -3.39 -8.77
CA ALA A 293 5.56 -2.22 -9.63
C ALA A 293 6.55 -2.54 -10.75
N TYR A 294 6.06 -2.63 -11.98
CA TYR A 294 6.83 -3.07 -13.15
C TYR A 294 6.77 -2.05 -14.30
N CYS A 295 5.64 -1.38 -14.48
CA CYS A 295 5.39 -0.32 -15.45
C CYS A 295 4.82 0.89 -14.69
N THR A 296 5.70 1.72 -14.14
CA THR A 296 5.29 2.83 -13.26
C THR A 296 4.96 4.10 -14.04
N ALA A 297 4.50 5.12 -13.34
CA ALA A 297 4.35 6.48 -13.83
C ALA A 297 4.85 7.44 -12.74
N LEU A 298 6.17 7.43 -12.49
CA LEU A 298 6.83 8.12 -11.37
C LEU A 298 6.17 7.80 -10.01
N ASP A 299 5.58 8.78 -9.33
CA ASP A 299 4.94 8.66 -8.02
C ASP A 299 3.40 8.69 -8.11
N MET A 300 2.82 8.37 -9.26
CA MET A 300 1.36 8.32 -9.44
C MET A 300 0.72 7.33 -8.44
N ARG A 301 -0.26 7.80 -7.67
CA ARG A 301 -1.07 6.96 -6.76
C ARG A 301 -2.14 6.26 -7.58
N GLY A 302 -1.84 5.06 -8.03
CA GLY A 302 -2.73 4.29 -8.88
C GLY A 302 -2.26 2.86 -9.12
N VAL A 303 -3.15 2.05 -9.69
CA VAL A 303 -2.91 0.64 -10.00
C VAL A 303 -3.45 0.33 -11.38
N SER A 304 -2.80 -0.58 -12.07
CA SER A 304 -3.26 -1.15 -13.33
C SER A 304 -3.44 -2.64 -13.19
N LEU A 305 -4.50 -3.14 -13.82
CA LEU A 305 -4.77 -4.56 -13.94
C LEU A 305 -4.57 -4.96 -15.39
N THR A 306 -3.72 -5.95 -15.63
CA THR A 306 -3.53 -6.58 -16.93
C THR A 306 -4.04 -8.01 -16.88
N VAL A 307 -4.88 -8.38 -17.84
CA VAL A 307 -5.38 -9.74 -18.06
C VAL A 307 -4.95 -10.20 -19.44
N VAL A 308 -4.36 -11.41 -19.50
CA VAL A 308 -3.90 -12.04 -20.75
C VAL A 308 -4.49 -13.44 -20.84
N ASP A 309 -5.08 -13.78 -21.99
CA ASP A 309 -5.46 -15.16 -22.30
C ASP A 309 -4.19 -16.06 -22.35
N ALA A 310 -4.14 -17.05 -21.46
CA ALA A 310 -2.93 -17.83 -21.19
C ALA A 310 -2.83 -19.02 -22.16
N ASP A 311 -2.16 -18.83 -23.29
CA ASP A 311 -1.94 -19.91 -24.25
C ASP A 311 -0.90 -20.93 -23.70
N PRO A 312 -1.26 -22.22 -23.58
CA PRO A 312 -0.34 -23.26 -23.12
C PRO A 312 0.95 -23.36 -23.95
N ALA A 313 0.94 -22.93 -25.22
CA ALA A 313 2.08 -23.03 -26.13
C ALA A 313 3.28 -22.18 -25.69
N TRP A 314 3.06 -21.01 -25.09
CA TRP A 314 4.13 -20.13 -24.64
C TRP A 314 4.21 -19.95 -23.12
N LEU A 315 3.25 -20.51 -22.37
CA LEU A 315 3.24 -20.46 -20.90
C LEU A 315 4.55 -20.94 -20.22
N PRO A 316 5.29 -21.94 -20.73
CA PRO A 316 6.61 -22.28 -20.18
C PRO A 316 7.62 -21.11 -20.20
N HIS A 317 7.59 -20.26 -21.24
CA HIS A 317 8.47 -19.08 -21.35
C HIS A 317 8.09 -18.00 -20.33
N TRP A 318 6.81 -17.88 -19.97
CA TRP A 318 6.37 -16.99 -18.89
C TRP A 318 7.05 -17.39 -17.58
N TYR A 319 7.06 -18.68 -17.23
CA TYR A 319 7.67 -19.21 -16.02
C TYR A 319 9.20 -19.40 -16.06
N ALA A 320 9.83 -19.21 -17.22
CA ALA A 320 11.28 -19.41 -17.36
C ALA A 320 12.08 -18.45 -16.44
N ASP A 321 13.19 -18.94 -15.88
CA ASP A 321 14.11 -18.13 -15.09
C ASP A 321 14.79 -17.04 -15.94
N HIS A 322 15.18 -15.94 -15.29
CA HIS A 322 15.88 -14.82 -15.93
C HIS A 322 16.89 -14.19 -14.97
N GLY A 323 17.88 -13.49 -15.53
CA GLY A 323 18.96 -12.81 -14.80
C GLY A 323 18.81 -11.30 -14.70
N THR A 324 17.65 -10.74 -15.08
CA THR A 324 17.42 -9.28 -15.11
C THR A 324 17.09 -8.73 -13.71
N PRO A 325 17.43 -7.47 -13.39
CA PRO A 325 17.17 -6.89 -12.06
C PRO A 325 15.69 -6.56 -11.77
N GLY A 326 14.83 -6.44 -12.79
CA GLY A 326 13.48 -5.89 -12.65
C GLY A 326 12.32 -6.73 -13.20
N LEU A 327 12.55 -7.73 -14.08
CA LEU A 327 11.44 -8.54 -14.59
C LEU A 327 10.75 -9.33 -13.46
N PRO A 328 9.44 -9.60 -13.58
CA PRO A 328 8.74 -10.45 -12.64
C PRO A 328 9.24 -11.90 -12.68
N ARG A 329 9.15 -12.57 -11.53
CA ARG A 329 9.39 -14.02 -11.37
C ARG A 329 8.06 -14.74 -11.13
N PRO A 330 7.25 -14.94 -12.18
CA PRO A 330 5.92 -15.52 -12.03
C PRO A 330 5.97 -16.96 -11.57
N ARG A 331 4.88 -17.40 -10.94
CA ARG A 331 4.67 -18.79 -10.50
C ARG A 331 3.25 -19.23 -10.83
N PRO A 332 3.00 -20.55 -10.95
CA PRO A 332 1.66 -21.07 -11.02
C PRO A 332 0.81 -20.61 -9.83
N PHE A 333 -0.39 -20.12 -10.09
CA PHE A 333 -1.32 -19.69 -9.05
C PHE A 333 -1.82 -20.91 -8.26
N PRO A 334 -1.67 -20.95 -6.92
CA PRO A 334 -1.98 -22.13 -6.11
C PRO A 334 -3.47 -22.34 -5.82
N GLY A 335 -4.33 -21.44 -6.31
CA GLY A 335 -5.73 -21.29 -5.91
C GLY A 335 -5.89 -20.47 -4.62
N ILE A 336 -7.10 -19.98 -4.39
CA ILE A 336 -7.46 -19.30 -3.14
C ILE A 336 -7.63 -20.37 -2.05
N ARG A 337 -6.80 -20.31 -1.00
CA ARG A 337 -6.84 -21.25 0.12
C ARG A 337 -7.03 -20.49 1.42
N THR A 338 -8.23 -20.59 1.99
CA THR A 338 -8.51 -20.06 3.33
C THR A 338 -8.52 -21.24 4.30
N LEU A 339 -7.56 -21.28 5.24
CA LEU A 339 -7.72 -22.10 6.43
C LEU A 339 -8.69 -21.35 7.33
N ARG A 340 -9.94 -21.81 7.41
CA ARG A 340 -10.84 -21.31 8.45
C ARG A 340 -10.28 -21.76 9.80
N GLY A 341 -9.58 -20.85 10.49
CA GLY A 341 -9.51 -20.89 11.95
C GLY A 341 -10.93 -20.82 12.52
N VAL A 342 -11.10 -21.22 13.78
CA VAL A 342 -12.36 -21.20 14.53
C VAL A 342 -13.15 -19.93 14.18
N ALA A 343 -14.42 -20.09 13.81
CA ALA A 343 -15.28 -19.06 13.21
C ALA A 343 -15.06 -17.67 13.82
N SER A 344 -14.59 -16.74 12.99
CA SER A 344 -14.79 -15.32 13.24
C SER A 344 -16.22 -15.01 12.80
N ASP A 345 -17.16 -15.11 13.73
CA ASP A 345 -18.50 -14.56 13.55
C ASP A 345 -18.35 -13.03 13.59
N ASP A 346 -18.42 -12.40 12.42
CA ASP A 346 -18.23 -10.96 12.17
C ASP A 346 -19.41 -10.09 12.62
N ASP A 347 -20.36 -10.65 13.38
CA ASP A 347 -21.45 -9.88 13.98
C ASP A 347 -21.12 -9.59 15.44
N ALA A 348 -21.09 -8.30 15.81
CA ALA A 348 -21.13 -7.88 17.20
C ALA A 348 -22.36 -8.53 17.85
N SER A 349 -22.13 -9.40 18.83
CA SER A 349 -23.21 -10.12 19.51
C SER A 349 -24.19 -9.13 20.13
N GLU A 350 -25.51 -9.30 19.89
CA GLU A 350 -26.56 -8.61 20.64
C GLU A 350 -26.54 -8.97 22.15
N ALA A 351 -25.65 -9.87 22.58
CA ALA A 351 -25.46 -10.29 23.96
C ALA A 351 -24.40 -9.49 24.74
N ALA A 352 -23.97 -8.29 24.34
CA ALA A 352 -23.21 -7.44 25.27
C ALA A 352 -24.17 -6.65 26.19
N SER A 353 -23.73 -6.29 27.40
CA SER A 353 -24.53 -5.43 28.29
C SER A 353 -24.82 -4.06 27.64
N PRO A 354 -25.91 -3.37 28.04
CA PRO A 354 -26.18 -2.01 27.56
C PRO A 354 -25.05 -1.03 27.85
N TRP A 355 -24.32 -1.24 28.96
CA TRP A 355 -23.17 -0.42 29.32
C TRP A 355 -22.04 -0.59 28.31
N LEU A 356 -21.61 -1.82 28.04
CA LEU A 356 -20.51 -2.11 27.12
C LEU A 356 -20.82 -1.69 25.67
N GLN A 357 -22.09 -1.80 25.25
CA GLN A 357 -22.56 -1.28 23.96
C GLN A 357 -22.49 0.26 23.87
N ASP A 358 -22.81 0.98 24.95
CA ASP A 358 -22.67 2.43 25.01
C ASP A 358 -21.19 2.84 24.96
N VAL A 359 -20.31 2.13 25.67
CA VAL A 359 -18.85 2.34 25.62
C VAL A 359 -18.34 2.17 24.19
N ALA A 360 -18.69 1.08 23.51
CA ALA A 360 -18.33 0.84 22.10
C ALA A 360 -18.80 1.97 21.18
N SER A 361 -20.06 2.39 21.34
CA SER A 361 -20.65 3.47 20.55
C SER A 361 -19.97 4.83 20.80
N ARG A 362 -19.56 5.12 22.03
CA ARG A 362 -18.83 6.35 22.37
C ARG A 362 -17.42 6.32 21.79
N THR A 363 -16.69 5.21 21.92
CA THR A 363 -15.35 5.08 21.37
C THR A 363 -15.34 5.21 19.86
N GLU A 364 -16.27 4.57 19.16
CA GLU A 364 -16.37 4.67 17.69
C GLU A 364 -16.56 6.13 17.23
N ARG A 365 -17.34 6.93 17.96
CA ARG A 365 -17.49 8.39 17.69
C ARG A 365 -16.22 9.19 17.97
N LEU A 366 -15.34 8.70 18.83
CA LEU A 366 -14.09 9.36 19.21
C LEU A 366 -12.88 8.83 18.42
N ARG A 367 -13.04 7.74 17.65
CA ARG A 367 -11.97 7.04 16.94
C ARG A 367 -11.06 7.99 16.16
N ASP A 368 -11.64 8.76 15.25
CA ASP A 368 -10.87 9.63 14.36
C ASP A 368 -10.19 10.79 15.13
N ARG A 369 -10.79 11.24 16.24
CA ARG A 369 -10.22 12.27 17.13
C ARG A 369 -9.01 11.74 17.90
N PHE A 370 -9.07 10.49 18.37
CA PHE A 370 -7.93 9.81 18.98
C PHE A 370 -6.81 9.54 17.97
N ASN A 371 -7.16 9.12 16.74
CA ASN A 371 -6.19 8.97 15.66
C ASN A 371 -5.51 10.31 15.31
N ALA A 372 -6.26 11.43 15.31
CA ALA A 372 -5.71 12.76 15.08
C ALA A 372 -4.70 13.19 16.16
N LEU A 373 -5.02 12.93 17.44
CA LEU A 373 -4.09 13.18 18.55
C LEU A 373 -2.81 12.36 18.42
N ASP A 374 -2.96 11.06 18.12
CA ASP A 374 -1.82 10.16 17.99
C ASP A 374 -0.97 10.50 16.76
N GLN A 375 -1.57 10.88 15.63
CA GLN A 375 -0.86 11.22 14.38
C GLN A 375 0.15 12.37 14.56
N ALA A 376 -0.07 13.27 15.53
CA ALA A 376 0.82 14.40 15.79
C ALA A 376 2.21 13.98 16.31
N ALA A 377 2.30 12.86 17.03
CA ALA A 377 3.54 12.39 17.66
C ALA A 377 3.80 10.87 17.52
N GLY A 378 2.88 10.13 16.92
CA GLY A 378 2.84 8.68 16.75
C GLY A 378 2.46 8.27 15.32
N ASP A 379 1.81 7.12 15.17
CA ASP A 379 1.44 6.51 13.89
C ASP A 379 -0.04 6.70 13.51
N GLY A 380 -0.85 7.29 14.39
CA GLY A 380 -2.22 7.71 14.08
C GLY A 380 -3.24 6.58 14.11
N ASP A 381 -2.96 5.49 14.84
CA ASP A 381 -3.78 4.28 14.91
C ASP A 381 -4.40 4.02 16.29
N PHE A 382 -4.16 4.91 17.27
CA PHE A 382 -4.59 4.69 18.65
C PHE A 382 -6.11 4.50 18.78
N GLY A 383 -6.90 5.33 18.09
CA GLY A 383 -8.36 5.24 18.07
C GLY A 383 -8.87 3.95 17.43
N ASP A 384 -8.22 3.50 16.36
CA ASP A 384 -8.55 2.21 15.71
C ASP A 384 -8.29 1.04 16.67
N ASN A 385 -7.13 1.04 17.34
CA ASN A 385 -6.78 0.02 18.34
C ASN A 385 -7.73 0.02 19.54
N LEU A 386 -8.12 1.21 20.04
CA LEU A 386 -9.09 1.36 21.12
C LEU A 386 -10.48 0.84 20.72
N SER A 387 -10.95 1.20 19.51
CA SER A 387 -12.26 0.78 18.99
C SER A 387 -12.30 -0.72 18.73
N ALA A 388 -11.24 -1.27 18.14
CA ALA A 388 -11.09 -2.70 17.91
C ALA A 388 -11.15 -3.48 19.22
N GLY A 389 -10.36 -3.09 20.23
CA GLY A 389 -10.33 -3.75 21.54
C GLY A 389 -11.69 -3.77 22.24
N ILE A 390 -12.42 -2.66 22.21
CA ILE A 390 -13.77 -2.60 22.78
C ILE A 390 -14.74 -3.46 21.95
N GLY A 391 -14.62 -3.49 20.63
CA GLY A 391 -15.38 -4.41 19.77
C GLY A 391 -15.09 -5.89 20.08
N HIS A 392 -13.84 -6.24 20.39
CA HIS A 392 -13.45 -7.57 20.87
C HIS A 392 -14.07 -7.91 22.23
N ALA A 393 -14.23 -6.92 23.12
CA ALA A 393 -14.90 -7.10 24.40
C ALA A 393 -16.41 -7.30 24.23
N VAL A 394 -17.06 -6.52 23.36
CA VAL A 394 -18.50 -6.68 23.03
C VAL A 394 -18.79 -8.10 22.54
N ARG A 395 -17.91 -8.68 21.71
CA ARG A 395 -18.05 -10.06 21.25
C ARG A 395 -17.90 -11.12 22.36
N ARG A 396 -17.24 -10.79 23.48
CA ARG A 396 -17.09 -11.66 24.65
C ARG A 396 -18.28 -11.57 25.61
N GLY A 397 -19.12 -10.53 25.49
CA GLY A 397 -20.28 -10.32 26.35
C GLY A 397 -21.24 -11.52 26.38
N ASP A 398 -21.79 -11.78 27.58
CA ASP A 398 -22.70 -12.90 27.87
C ASP A 398 -24.18 -12.50 28.01
N GLY A 399 -24.45 -11.19 28.02
CA GLY A 399 -25.78 -10.57 27.98
C GLY A 399 -26.26 -10.09 29.33
N ASP A 400 -25.48 -10.35 30.37
CA ASP A 400 -25.80 -9.95 31.73
C ASP A 400 -25.48 -8.45 31.93
N ASP A 401 -26.36 -7.76 32.66
CA ASP A 401 -26.16 -6.35 33.02
C ASP A 401 -25.21 -6.26 34.23
N ASP A 402 -23.96 -6.66 34.02
CA ASP A 402 -22.89 -6.70 35.02
C ASP A 402 -21.61 -5.99 34.52
N VAL A 403 -21.45 -4.74 34.96
CA VAL A 403 -20.28 -3.92 34.67
C VAL A 403 -18.97 -4.59 35.13
N VAL A 404 -18.99 -5.39 36.19
CA VAL A 404 -17.77 -6.06 36.67
C VAL A 404 -17.34 -7.13 35.67
N ALA A 405 -18.28 -7.92 35.14
CA ALA A 405 -18.02 -8.88 34.07
C ALA A 405 -17.53 -8.17 32.79
N ASP A 406 -18.14 -7.05 32.42
CA ASP A 406 -17.72 -6.27 31.24
C ASP A 406 -16.29 -5.72 31.35
N LEU A 407 -15.85 -5.33 32.55
CA LEU A 407 -14.48 -4.93 32.80
C LEU A 407 -13.50 -6.09 32.60
N GLY A 408 -13.90 -7.31 32.96
CA GLY A 408 -13.17 -8.54 32.65
C GLY A 408 -13.09 -8.80 31.15
N HIS A 409 -14.20 -8.68 30.43
CA HIS A 409 -14.24 -8.80 28.97
C HIS A 409 -13.33 -7.78 28.27
N LEU A 410 -13.29 -6.53 28.76
CA LEU A 410 -12.36 -5.51 28.28
C LEU A 410 -10.90 -5.89 28.57
N ALA A 411 -10.59 -6.36 29.77
CA ALA A 411 -9.24 -6.79 30.11
C ALA A 411 -8.73 -7.90 29.18
N ASP A 412 -9.52 -8.96 28.99
CA ASP A 412 -9.17 -10.09 28.13
C ASP A 412 -9.06 -9.68 26.66
N ALA A 413 -10.00 -8.86 26.16
CA ALA A 413 -9.96 -8.38 24.79
C ALA A 413 -8.68 -7.57 24.48
N PHE A 414 -8.30 -6.65 25.37
CA PHE A 414 -7.11 -5.82 25.18
C PHE A 414 -5.79 -6.59 25.41
N LEU A 415 -5.78 -7.62 26.26
CA LEU A 415 -4.60 -8.47 26.48
C LEU A 415 -4.38 -9.49 25.35
N ASP A 416 -5.45 -10.09 24.83
CA ASP A 416 -5.35 -11.23 23.92
C ASP A 416 -5.48 -10.86 22.44
N ASP A 417 -6.26 -9.83 22.10
CA ASP A 417 -6.63 -9.53 20.71
C ASP A 417 -6.07 -8.21 20.16
N VAL A 418 -5.60 -7.29 21.02
CA VAL A 418 -5.12 -5.97 20.59
C VAL A 418 -3.59 -5.92 20.62
N GLY A 419 -2.99 -5.65 19.46
CA GLY A 419 -1.54 -5.49 19.32
C GLY A 419 -1.02 -4.12 19.78
N GLY A 420 0.25 -3.85 19.46
CA GLY A 420 0.91 -2.59 19.82
C GLY A 420 1.21 -2.46 21.32
N SER A 421 1.59 -1.26 21.74
CA SER A 421 1.84 -0.98 23.16
C SER A 421 0.56 -0.62 23.93
N SER A 422 -0.44 -0.02 23.27
CA SER A 422 -1.70 0.40 23.90
C SER A 422 -2.55 -0.80 24.33
N GLY A 423 -2.62 -1.85 23.50
CA GLY A 423 -3.34 -3.10 23.78
C GLY A 423 -3.06 -3.66 25.18
N PRO A 424 -1.86 -4.21 25.43
CA PRO A 424 -1.53 -4.81 26.71
C PRO A 424 -1.57 -3.82 27.87
N LEU A 425 -1.24 -2.53 27.68
CA LEU A 425 -1.28 -1.55 28.76
C LEU A 425 -2.72 -1.21 29.19
N LEU A 426 -3.65 -1.05 28.24
CA LEU A 426 -5.07 -0.87 28.55
C LEU A 426 -5.67 -2.16 29.15
N GLY A 427 -5.24 -3.33 28.66
CA GLY A 427 -5.60 -4.62 29.25
C GLY A 427 -5.19 -4.73 30.72
N LEU A 428 -3.99 -4.24 31.09
CA LEU A 428 -3.55 -4.14 32.49
C LEU A 428 -4.38 -3.14 33.30
N VAL A 429 -4.84 -2.04 32.69
CA VAL A 429 -5.72 -1.06 33.35
C VAL A 429 -7.07 -1.67 33.68
N PHE A 430 -7.74 -2.26 32.69
CA PHE A 430 -9.03 -2.93 32.89
C PHE A 430 -8.90 -4.12 33.84
N GLY A 431 -7.84 -4.93 33.71
CA GLY A 431 -7.60 -6.07 34.59
C GLY A 431 -7.40 -5.68 36.05
N GLY A 432 -6.69 -4.57 36.31
CA GLY A 432 -6.52 -4.02 37.66
C GLY A 432 -7.86 -3.59 38.28
N VAL A 433 -8.71 -2.92 37.50
CA VAL A 433 -10.05 -2.49 37.93
C VAL A 433 -10.99 -3.68 38.13
N SER A 434 -11.04 -4.61 37.17
CA SER A 434 -11.88 -5.82 37.22
C SER A 434 -11.57 -6.66 38.45
N SER A 435 -10.29 -6.95 38.69
CA SER A 435 -9.87 -7.78 39.83
C SER A 435 -10.28 -7.18 41.18
N ARG A 436 -10.20 -5.86 41.34
CA ARG A 436 -10.65 -5.19 42.58
C ARG A 436 -12.16 -5.11 42.69
N ALA A 437 -12.86 -4.95 41.57
CA ALA A 437 -14.31 -4.89 41.53
C ALA A 437 -14.94 -6.25 41.90
N GLU A 438 -14.39 -7.38 41.44
CA GLU A 438 -14.84 -8.74 41.81
C GLU A 438 -14.71 -9.02 43.33
N ASP A 439 -13.65 -8.51 43.94
CA ASP A 439 -13.36 -8.67 45.38
C ASP A 439 -14.15 -7.70 46.27
N SER A 440 -14.93 -6.77 45.69
CA SER A 440 -15.56 -5.66 46.41
C SER A 440 -16.81 -6.08 47.21
N ARG A 441 -16.60 -6.71 48.37
CA ARG A 441 -17.70 -7.14 49.25
C ARG A 441 -18.05 -6.16 50.38
N SER A 442 -17.32 -5.04 50.55
CA SER A 442 -17.55 -4.08 51.65
C SER A 442 -17.24 -2.59 51.40
N GLU A 443 -16.43 -2.20 50.41
CA GLU A 443 -15.97 -0.79 50.21
C GLU A 443 -16.74 -0.02 49.12
N GLY A 444 -17.65 -0.71 48.41
CA GLY A 444 -18.39 -0.14 47.27
C GLY A 444 -17.56 -0.06 45.99
N LEU A 445 -18.23 -0.12 44.84
CA LEU A 445 -17.59 -0.21 43.52
C LEU A 445 -16.64 0.98 43.23
N SER A 446 -16.97 2.19 43.69
CA SER A 446 -16.11 3.37 43.50
C SER A 446 -14.76 3.27 44.22
N GLY A 447 -14.71 2.65 45.41
CA GLY A 447 -13.46 2.37 46.11
C GLY A 447 -12.61 1.31 45.40
N ALA A 448 -13.28 0.27 44.90
CA ALA A 448 -12.64 -0.78 44.11
C ALA A 448 -12.03 -0.24 42.80
N VAL A 449 -12.72 0.66 42.11
CA VAL A 449 -12.19 1.32 40.91
C VAL A 449 -10.92 2.11 41.21
N LEU A 450 -10.91 2.94 42.26
CA LEU A 450 -9.72 3.71 42.63
C LEU A 450 -8.54 2.80 43.01
N ALA A 451 -8.79 1.75 43.81
CA ALA A 451 -7.77 0.77 44.16
C ALA A 451 -7.24 0.02 42.92
N GLY A 452 -8.13 -0.31 41.99
CA GLY A 452 -7.79 -0.96 40.73
C GLY A 452 -6.94 -0.07 39.81
N LEU A 453 -7.22 1.24 39.76
CA LEU A 453 -6.38 2.21 39.04
C LEU A 453 -4.98 2.34 39.66
N ALA A 454 -4.84 2.21 40.98
CA ALA A 454 -3.53 2.21 41.65
C ALA A 454 -2.72 0.93 41.35
N ASP A 455 -3.37 -0.23 41.33
CA ASP A 455 -2.74 -1.49 40.92
C ASP A 455 -2.36 -1.47 39.43
N ALA A 456 -3.25 -0.94 38.58
CA ALA A 456 -3.03 -0.72 37.17
C ALA A 456 -1.82 0.18 36.91
N LEU A 457 -1.69 1.31 37.61
CA LEU A 457 -0.53 2.19 37.53
C LEU A 457 0.77 1.39 37.77
N THR A 458 0.82 0.63 38.87
CA THR A 458 2.00 -0.20 39.19
C THR A 458 2.29 -1.22 38.08
N ALA A 459 1.26 -1.89 37.56
CA ALA A 459 1.40 -2.90 36.52
C ALA A 459 1.88 -2.29 35.19
N VAL A 460 1.30 -1.17 34.79
CA VAL A 460 1.65 -0.39 33.59
C VAL A 460 3.09 0.11 33.69
N GLN A 461 3.50 0.72 34.80
CA GLN A 461 4.87 1.21 34.97
C GLN A 461 5.87 0.05 34.92
N ARG A 462 5.55 -1.08 35.53
CA ARG A 462 6.39 -2.29 35.48
C ARG A 462 6.51 -2.86 34.06
N ALA A 463 5.42 -2.85 33.28
CA ALA A 463 5.40 -3.41 31.94
C ALA A 463 5.99 -2.46 30.89
N GLY A 464 5.61 -1.19 30.91
CA GLY A 464 6.00 -0.15 29.93
C GLY A 464 7.24 0.65 30.32
N GLY A 465 7.65 0.65 31.59
CA GLY A 465 8.84 1.37 32.08
C GLY A 465 8.73 2.90 32.02
N ALA A 466 7.50 3.43 31.92
CA ALA A 466 7.21 4.86 31.91
C ALA A 466 6.94 5.37 33.34
N GLU A 467 7.34 6.61 33.58
CA GLU A 467 7.16 7.35 34.83
C GLU A 467 6.32 8.61 34.59
N PRO A 468 5.74 9.21 35.64
CA PRO A 468 5.12 10.53 35.52
C PRO A 468 6.12 11.55 34.94
N GLY A 469 5.69 12.27 33.91
CA GLY A 469 6.49 13.19 33.12
C GLY A 469 7.01 12.61 31.80
N ASP A 470 6.85 11.31 31.55
CA ASP A 470 7.31 10.68 30.29
C ASP A 470 6.38 10.91 29.10
N ARG A 471 5.25 11.60 29.30
CA ARG A 471 4.23 11.87 28.29
C ARG A 471 3.57 10.59 27.78
N THR A 472 2.83 9.92 28.67
CA THR A 472 2.15 8.67 28.38
C THR A 472 0.86 8.56 29.19
N LEU A 473 0.15 7.45 29.00
CA LEU A 473 -0.99 7.04 29.83
C LEU A 473 -0.69 6.94 31.34
N VAL A 474 0.59 6.90 31.76
CA VAL A 474 1.00 6.92 33.18
C VAL A 474 0.71 8.27 33.84
N ASP A 475 0.81 9.38 33.12
CA ASP A 475 0.64 10.74 33.66
C ASP A 475 -0.73 10.95 34.34
N PRO A 476 -1.87 10.71 33.66
CA PRO A 476 -3.19 10.81 34.28
C PRO A 476 -3.45 9.72 35.32
N LEU A 477 -2.98 8.47 35.11
CA LEU A 477 -3.13 7.40 36.10
C LEU A 477 -2.48 7.79 37.44
N ALA A 478 -1.25 8.29 37.38
CA ALA A 478 -0.51 8.72 38.56
C ALA A 478 -1.17 9.93 39.24
N ALA A 479 -1.66 10.90 38.47
CA ALA A 479 -2.32 12.09 39.01
C ALA A 479 -3.62 11.75 39.76
N ILE A 480 -4.45 10.85 39.23
CA ILE A 480 -5.69 10.38 39.87
C ILE A 480 -5.37 9.74 41.23
N VAL A 481 -4.43 8.81 41.25
CA VAL A 481 -4.06 8.05 42.46
C VAL A 481 -3.40 8.96 43.50
N GLU A 482 -2.53 9.87 43.08
CA GLU A 482 -1.80 10.77 43.97
C GLU A 482 -2.70 11.84 44.59
N ASP A 483 -3.65 12.40 43.82
CA ASP A 483 -4.62 13.36 44.33
C ASP A 483 -5.52 12.71 45.38
N ALA A 484 -6.06 11.52 45.09
CA ALA A 484 -6.90 10.78 46.04
C ALA A 484 -6.15 10.49 47.35
N ARG A 485 -4.90 10.01 47.23
CA ARG A 485 -4.01 9.72 48.35
C ARG A 485 -3.71 10.97 49.19
N THR A 486 -3.45 12.10 48.55
CA THR A 486 -3.12 13.38 49.21
C THR A 486 -4.31 13.94 49.98
N ARG A 487 -5.52 13.83 49.43
CA ARG A 487 -6.76 14.29 50.08
C ARG A 487 -7.33 13.28 51.09
N GLY A 488 -6.77 12.06 51.13
CA GLY A 488 -7.22 11.00 52.03
C GLY A 488 -8.61 10.44 51.66
N VAL A 489 -8.97 10.49 50.37
CA VAL A 489 -10.21 9.88 49.87
C VAL A 489 -9.94 8.45 49.42
N THR A 490 -10.89 7.56 49.67
CA THR A 490 -10.77 6.11 49.41
C THR A 490 -11.70 5.62 48.29
N ALA A 491 -12.35 6.55 47.59
CA ALA A 491 -13.26 6.29 46.49
C ALA A 491 -12.96 7.27 45.36
N LEU A 492 -13.16 6.84 44.10
CA LEU A 492 -12.97 7.70 42.95
C LEU A 492 -14.00 8.84 42.99
N ASP A 493 -13.51 10.07 42.96
CA ASP A 493 -14.33 11.29 43.04
C ASP A 493 -14.00 12.28 41.91
N GLU A 494 -14.82 13.33 41.83
CA GLU A 494 -14.71 14.37 40.80
C GLU A 494 -13.33 15.04 40.77
N ALA A 495 -12.77 15.34 41.94
CA ALA A 495 -11.50 16.05 42.05
C ALA A 495 -10.32 15.19 41.54
N SER A 496 -10.32 13.88 41.82
CA SER A 496 -9.30 12.98 41.28
C SER A 496 -9.42 12.79 39.78
N VAL A 497 -10.64 12.70 39.25
CA VAL A 497 -10.86 12.65 37.79
C VAL A 497 -10.38 13.94 37.11
N LEU A 498 -10.71 15.11 37.66
CA LEU A 498 -10.22 16.39 37.16
C LEU A 498 -8.69 16.53 37.25
N ALA A 499 -8.05 15.98 38.28
CA ALA A 499 -6.59 15.92 38.37
C ALA A 499 -5.99 15.06 37.23
N GLY A 500 -6.63 13.93 36.89
CA GLY A 500 -6.26 13.11 35.74
C GLY A 500 -6.40 13.85 34.41
N ILE A 501 -7.52 14.56 34.21
CA ILE A 501 -7.76 15.37 33.00
C ILE A 501 -6.72 16.49 32.87
N ALA A 502 -6.40 17.19 33.95
CA ALA A 502 -5.37 18.23 33.95
C ALA A 502 -3.97 17.66 33.64
N ALA A 503 -3.65 16.49 34.18
CA ALA A 503 -2.38 15.80 33.87
C ALA A 503 -2.32 15.38 32.39
N ALA A 504 -3.41 14.82 31.84
CA ALA A 504 -3.52 14.54 30.41
C ALA A 504 -3.33 15.81 29.57
N ALA A 505 -3.94 16.95 29.94
CA ALA A 505 -3.73 18.22 29.24
C ALA A 505 -2.25 18.64 29.24
N SER A 506 -1.59 18.51 30.40
CA SER A 506 -0.19 18.95 30.57
C SER A 506 0.82 18.19 29.72
N THR A 507 0.46 16.99 29.24
CA THR A 507 1.30 16.21 28.33
C THR A 507 1.60 16.96 27.01
N ALA A 508 0.76 17.94 26.65
CA ALA A 508 1.00 18.81 25.49
C ALA A 508 2.30 19.62 25.60
N ASP A 509 2.73 19.94 26.81
CA ASP A 509 3.92 20.74 27.09
C ASP A 509 5.17 19.88 27.38
N MET A 510 5.05 18.56 27.28
CA MET A 510 6.12 17.62 27.62
C MET A 510 6.87 17.12 26.39
N VAL A 511 8.19 16.96 26.54
CA VAL A 511 9.00 16.14 25.63
C VAL A 511 8.87 14.69 26.09
N ALA A 512 8.43 13.80 25.20
CA ALA A 512 8.23 12.41 25.54
C ALA A 512 9.53 11.71 25.96
N GLY A 513 9.50 11.05 27.11
CA GLY A 513 10.56 10.16 27.58
C GLY A 513 10.37 8.72 27.10
N ARG A 514 9.14 8.34 26.76
CA ARG A 514 8.74 6.98 26.35
C ARG A 514 7.75 6.99 25.19
N GLY A 515 7.44 5.79 24.67
CA GLY A 515 6.52 5.61 23.54
C GLY A 515 7.09 6.10 22.20
N ARG A 516 6.25 6.11 21.16
CA ARG A 516 6.64 6.56 19.81
C ARG A 516 7.00 8.05 19.75
N ALA A 517 6.33 8.85 20.58
CA ALA A 517 6.57 10.30 20.68
C ALA A 517 8.02 10.63 21.09
N ALA A 518 8.73 9.73 21.79
CA ALA A 518 10.13 9.94 22.19
C ALA A 518 11.08 10.06 20.97
N TYR A 519 10.72 9.50 19.81
CA TYR A 519 11.57 9.55 18.60
C TYR A 519 11.53 10.90 17.87
N VAL A 520 10.48 11.71 18.08
CA VAL A 520 10.29 13.00 17.38
C VAL A 520 10.76 14.20 18.19
N GLY A 521 11.08 14.01 19.48
CA GLY A 521 11.62 15.05 20.37
C GLY A 521 10.66 16.23 20.56
N GLU A 522 11.17 17.46 20.48
CA GLU A 522 10.36 18.69 20.66
C GLU A 522 9.22 18.84 19.63
N ARG A 523 9.25 18.09 18.52
CA ARG A 523 8.15 18.11 17.54
C ARG A 523 6.85 17.52 18.05
N ALA A 524 6.89 16.75 19.15
CA ALA A 524 5.67 16.26 19.78
C ALA A 524 4.92 17.37 20.54
N ILE A 525 5.57 18.45 20.94
CA ILE A 525 4.98 19.51 21.78
C ILE A 525 3.83 20.21 21.03
N GLY A 526 2.75 20.52 21.75
CA GLY A 526 1.62 21.32 21.26
C GLY A 526 0.29 20.57 21.18
N GLN A 527 0.29 19.25 21.37
CA GLN A 527 -0.95 18.45 21.53
C GLN A 527 -0.80 17.44 22.66
N PRO A 528 -1.87 17.16 23.44
CA PRO A 528 -1.87 16.11 24.44
C PRO A 528 -1.54 14.72 23.87
N ASP A 529 -0.99 13.84 24.70
CA ASP A 529 -0.78 12.43 24.38
C ASP A 529 -2.11 11.66 24.28
N ALA A 530 -2.30 10.90 23.19
CA ALA A 530 -3.52 10.14 22.96
C ALA A 530 -3.80 9.11 24.07
N GLY A 531 -2.76 8.43 24.56
CA GLY A 531 -2.87 7.47 25.67
C GLY A 531 -3.27 8.14 26.98
N ALA A 532 -2.71 9.32 27.26
CA ALA A 532 -3.08 10.12 28.42
C ALA A 532 -4.54 10.60 28.35
N VAL A 533 -4.97 11.13 27.21
CA VAL A 533 -6.37 11.56 27.01
C VAL A 533 -7.31 10.35 27.14
N ALA A 534 -6.93 9.19 26.63
CA ALA A 534 -7.72 7.97 26.73
C ALA A 534 -7.90 7.51 28.19
N ILE A 535 -6.85 7.53 29.02
CA ILE A 535 -6.99 7.21 30.44
C ILE A 535 -7.88 8.22 31.17
N ALA A 536 -7.72 9.53 30.90
CA ALA A 536 -8.55 10.54 31.53
C ALA A 536 -10.03 10.32 31.18
N TRP A 537 -10.31 9.99 29.91
CA TRP A 537 -11.65 9.65 29.43
C TRP A 537 -12.19 8.35 30.08
N LEU A 538 -11.39 7.29 30.14
CA LEU A 538 -11.75 6.01 30.77
C LEU A 538 -12.03 6.18 32.26
N ALA A 539 -11.20 6.95 32.98
CA ALA A 539 -11.40 7.22 34.40
C ALA A 539 -12.70 7.97 34.67
N ALA A 540 -13.04 8.95 33.83
CA ALA A 540 -14.31 9.67 33.92
C ALA A 540 -15.51 8.75 33.61
N LEU A 541 -15.41 7.89 32.60
CA LEU A 541 -16.42 6.90 32.26
C LEU A 541 -16.69 5.93 33.42
N LEU A 542 -15.62 5.40 34.04
CA LEU A 542 -15.73 4.53 35.22
C LEU A 542 -16.33 5.27 36.41
N TRP A 543 -15.94 6.52 36.64
CA TRP A 543 -16.51 7.35 37.70
C TRP A 543 -18.01 7.62 37.52
N GLN A 544 -18.44 7.93 36.29
CA GLN A 544 -19.87 8.09 35.95
C GLN A 544 -20.65 6.80 36.21
N THR A 545 -20.06 5.65 35.87
CA THR A 545 -20.66 4.33 36.05
C THR A 545 -20.94 4.00 37.52
N VAL A 546 -20.07 4.47 38.43
CA VAL A 546 -20.24 4.27 39.89
C VAL A 546 -21.06 5.36 40.58
N GLY A 547 -21.84 6.15 39.81
CA GLY A 547 -22.76 7.16 40.31
C GLY A 547 -22.21 8.59 40.35
N GLY A 548 -21.07 8.85 39.71
CA GLY A 548 -20.54 10.19 39.48
C GLY A 548 -21.28 10.95 38.37
N GLY A 549 -21.15 12.27 38.34
CA GLY A 549 -21.69 13.10 37.26
C GLY A 549 -21.38 14.57 37.50
N SER A 550 -20.69 15.22 36.55
CA SER A 550 -20.34 16.63 36.63
C SER A 550 -20.17 17.22 35.24
N ALA A 551 -20.89 18.32 34.97
CA ALA A 551 -20.70 19.11 33.76
C ALA A 551 -19.25 19.63 33.63
N ALA A 552 -18.57 19.89 34.75
CA ALA A 552 -17.18 20.34 34.73
C ALA A 552 -16.21 19.27 34.20
N VAL A 553 -16.50 17.98 34.47
CA VAL A 553 -15.71 16.86 33.94
C VAL A 553 -15.97 16.68 32.43
N ASP A 554 -17.24 16.76 32.02
CA ASP A 554 -17.62 16.63 30.61
C ASP A 554 -17.04 17.76 29.76
N ASP A 555 -17.12 19.02 30.23
CA ASP A 555 -16.53 20.19 29.57
C ASP A 555 -14.99 20.06 29.46
N ALA A 556 -14.32 19.65 30.55
CA ALA A 556 -12.87 19.51 30.55
C ALA A 556 -12.36 18.37 29.64
N LEU A 557 -13.12 17.28 29.48
CA LEU A 557 -12.81 16.23 28.50
C LEU A 557 -13.04 16.69 27.06
N ALA A 558 -14.08 17.47 26.82
CA ALA A 558 -14.38 18.01 25.50
C ALA A 558 -13.22 18.90 25.00
N ASP A 559 -12.59 19.67 25.90
CA ASP A 559 -11.45 20.55 25.61
C ASP A 559 -10.15 19.78 25.27
N LEU A 560 -10.01 18.51 25.67
CA LEU A 560 -8.82 17.69 25.38
C LEU A 560 -8.79 17.12 23.97
N LEU A 561 -9.96 16.94 23.36
CA LEU A 561 -10.09 16.25 22.08
C LEU A 561 -10.21 17.28 20.95
N PRO A 562 -9.49 17.13 19.83
CA PRO A 562 -9.56 18.07 18.71
C PRO A 562 -10.99 18.17 18.15
N GLU A 563 -11.35 19.30 17.51
CA GLU A 563 -12.64 19.42 16.82
C GLU A 563 -12.79 18.32 15.75
N ALA A 564 -14.01 17.82 15.58
CA ALA A 564 -14.35 16.71 14.68
C ALA A 564 -14.29 17.09 13.20
#